data_AF-A0A0E3JRC8-F1
#
_entry.id   AF-A0A0E3JRC8-F1
#
_cell.length_a   1.000
_cell.length_b   1.000
_cell.length_c   1.000
_cell.angle_alpha   90.00
_cell.angle_beta   90.00
_cell.angle_gamma   90.00
#
_symmetry.space_group_name_H-M   'P 1'
#
loop_
_entity.id
_entity.type
_entity.pdbx_description
1 polymer ?
#
loop_
_entity_poly.entity_id
_entity_poly.type
_entity_poly.pdbx_seq_one_letter_code
_entity_poly.pdbx_strand_id
1 'polypeptide(L)'
;MSKAIGMIEFTSIARGIYAADQMVKTADVEIVTASSVCPGKYIAIVQGDVAAVQDSVGVGESVAEEFLVDSIVIPNVSPEVFPAITGTTIPDRIQALGIIEFFSLATMVIAADAILKAAELQPLELRLGTGLGGKSFFTFTGDVAAVQTGIEAGKAVAKQKGMLVNAEVIPSVSNRLVESLF
;
A
#
# COMPACT_ATOMS: atom_id res chain seq x y z
N MET A 1 14.73 -10.35 -8.44
CA MET A 1 15.10 -10.16 -7.03
C MET A 1 13.92 -9.44 -6.37
N SER A 2 13.43 -9.90 -5.21
CA SER A 2 12.33 -9.22 -4.52
C SER A 2 12.83 -7.88 -3.96
N LYS A 3 12.18 -6.78 -4.35
CA LYS A 3 12.53 -5.45 -3.86
C LYS A 3 11.98 -5.24 -2.45
N ALA A 4 12.57 -4.31 -1.70
CA ALA A 4 11.95 -3.72 -0.52
C ALA A 4 11.08 -2.53 -0.94
N ILE A 5 10.11 -2.19 -0.09
CA ILE A 5 9.33 -0.96 -0.18
C ILE A 5 9.52 -0.16 1.11
N GLY A 6 9.72 1.14 0.96
CA GLY A 6 9.76 2.11 2.04
C GLY A 6 8.65 3.12 1.86
N MET A 7 7.95 3.50 2.93
CA MET A 7 6.93 4.54 2.90
C MET A 7 7.09 5.45 4.11
N ILE A 8 6.91 6.76 3.89
CA ILE A 8 6.80 7.76 4.95
C ILE A 8 5.54 8.61 4.71
N GLU A 9 4.80 8.87 5.79
CA GLU A 9 3.65 9.75 5.82
C GLU A 9 3.98 11.03 6.63
N PHE A 10 3.60 12.18 6.11
CA PHE A 10 3.90 13.50 6.65
C PHE A 10 2.63 14.32 6.85
N THR A 11 2.57 15.15 7.90
CA THR A 11 1.49 16.12 8.09
C THR A 11 1.63 17.36 7.21
N SER A 12 2.82 17.65 6.67
CA SER A 12 3.13 18.81 5.84
C SER A 12 3.57 18.39 4.43
N ILE A 13 2.90 18.94 3.41
CA ILE A 13 3.23 18.71 2.00
C ILE A 13 4.62 19.25 1.64
N ALA A 14 4.93 20.47 2.08
CA ALA A 14 6.23 21.06 1.82
C ALA A 14 7.36 20.22 2.43
N ARG A 15 7.16 19.74 3.67
CA ARG A 15 8.14 18.88 4.33
C ARG A 15 8.25 17.52 3.66
N GLY A 16 7.13 16.93 3.26
CA GLY A 16 7.11 15.65 2.56
C GLY A 16 7.85 15.68 1.21
N ILE A 17 7.67 16.73 0.42
CA ILE A 17 8.41 16.90 -0.85
C ILE A 17 9.91 17.06 -0.58
N TYR A 18 10.29 17.87 0.41
CA TYR A 18 11.69 18.02 0.80
C TYR A 18 12.31 16.69 1.27
N ALA A 19 11.61 15.95 2.13
CA ALA A 19 12.05 14.66 2.62
C ALA A 19 12.19 13.64 1.48
N ALA A 20 11.21 13.56 0.58
CA ALA A 20 11.27 12.67 -0.59
C ALA A 20 12.49 12.96 -1.50
N ASP A 21 12.85 14.23 -1.68
CA ASP A 21 14.08 14.63 -2.39
C ASP A 21 15.36 14.13 -1.67
N GLN A 22 15.41 14.21 -0.34
CA GLN A 22 16.53 13.69 0.44
C GLN A 22 16.61 12.15 0.40
N MET A 23 15.46 11.48 0.47
CA MET A 23 15.35 10.02 0.40
C MET A 23 16.03 9.45 -0.85
N VAL A 24 15.73 10.00 -2.03
CA VAL A 24 16.29 9.51 -3.31
C VAL A 24 17.71 9.97 -3.60
N LYS A 25 18.19 11.02 -2.91
CA LYS A 25 19.59 11.48 -3.01
C LYS A 25 20.54 10.69 -2.11
N THR A 26 20.01 10.04 -1.09
CA THR A 26 20.82 9.35 -0.06
C THR A 26 21.16 7.92 -0.44
N ALA A 27 20.26 7.23 -1.14
CA ALA A 27 20.45 5.84 -1.54
C ALA A 27 19.88 5.58 -2.94
N ASP A 28 20.34 4.49 -3.57
CA ASP A 28 19.86 4.06 -4.89
C ASP A 28 18.47 3.42 -4.75
N VAL A 29 17.44 4.28 -4.79
CA VAL A 29 16.03 3.91 -4.72
C VAL A 29 15.23 4.65 -5.78
N GLU A 30 14.12 4.04 -6.21
CA GLU A 30 13.19 4.63 -7.17
C GLU A 30 11.91 5.06 -6.46
N ILE A 31 11.34 6.21 -6.83
CA ILE A 31 10.03 6.65 -6.34
C ILE A 31 8.95 5.78 -6.98
N VAL A 32 8.13 5.15 -6.14
CA VAL A 32 6.88 4.49 -6.55
C VAL A 32 5.77 5.53 -6.65
N THR A 33 5.61 6.35 -5.60
CA THR A 33 4.69 7.50 -5.61
C THR A 33 5.14 8.53 -4.59
N ALA A 34 4.89 9.80 -4.87
CA ALA A 34 5.13 10.91 -3.95
C ALA A 34 4.02 11.96 -4.16
N SER A 35 3.02 11.98 -3.29
CA SER A 35 1.79 12.75 -3.53
C SER A 35 1.08 13.17 -2.24
N SER A 36 0.25 14.21 -2.36
CA SER A 36 -0.63 14.65 -1.28
C SER A 36 -1.83 13.72 -1.12
N VAL A 37 -2.25 13.47 0.12
CA VAL A 37 -3.39 12.62 0.49
C VAL A 37 -4.31 13.33 1.48
N CYS A 38 -5.58 12.93 1.58
CA CYS A 38 -6.54 13.59 2.48
C CYS A 38 -6.21 13.33 3.96
N PRO A 39 -6.45 14.31 4.86
CA PRO A 39 -7.04 15.64 4.64
C PRO A 39 -6.02 16.77 4.39
N GLY A 40 -4.82 16.49 3.87
CA GLY A 40 -3.75 17.47 3.69
C GLY A 40 -2.36 16.96 4.07
N LYS A 41 -2.20 15.63 4.12
CA LYS A 41 -0.94 14.95 4.39
C LYS A 41 -0.17 14.71 3.09
N TYR A 42 1.04 14.20 3.20
CA TYR A 42 1.85 13.78 2.07
C TYR A 42 2.42 12.39 2.33
N ILE A 43 2.53 11.57 1.29
CA ILE A 43 3.21 10.28 1.36
C ILE A 43 4.34 10.24 0.33
N ALA A 44 5.44 9.61 0.70
CA ALA A 44 6.52 9.26 -0.20
C ALA A 44 6.77 7.76 -0.09
N ILE A 45 6.76 7.06 -1.22
CA ILE A 45 6.98 5.62 -1.31
C ILE A 45 8.13 5.37 -2.28
N VAL A 46 9.11 4.60 -1.83
CA VAL A 46 10.30 4.23 -2.60
C VAL A 46 10.48 2.71 -2.67
N GLN A 47 11.17 2.24 -3.70
CA GLN A 47 11.56 0.84 -3.87
C GLN A 47 13.05 0.69 -4.14
N GLY A 48 13.63 -0.44 -3.76
CA GLY A 48 15.04 -0.74 -4.00
C GLY A 48 15.49 -1.98 -3.25
N ASP A 49 16.80 -2.13 -3.10
CA ASP A 49 17.37 -3.14 -2.20
C ASP A 49 17.07 -2.79 -0.74
N VAL A 50 17.01 -3.80 0.13
CA VAL A 50 16.61 -3.64 1.54
C VAL A 50 17.47 -2.58 2.25
N ALA A 51 18.79 -2.63 2.09
CA ALA A 51 19.70 -1.66 2.70
C ALA A 51 19.48 -0.24 2.16
N ALA A 52 19.37 -0.09 0.84
CA ALA A 52 19.12 1.21 0.21
C ALA A 52 17.80 1.83 0.66
N VAL A 53 16.74 1.02 0.77
CA VAL A 53 15.44 1.47 1.28
C VAL A 53 15.50 1.84 2.77
N GLN A 54 16.24 1.09 3.59
CA GLN A 54 16.45 1.42 5.00
C GLN A 54 17.18 2.75 5.17
N ASP A 55 18.27 2.98 4.44
CA ASP A 55 19.03 4.23 4.47
C ASP A 55 18.17 5.40 3.97
N SER A 56 17.42 5.18 2.88
CA SER A 56 16.51 6.17 2.30
C SER A 56 15.40 6.57 3.28
N VAL A 57 14.71 5.60 3.89
CA VAL A 57 13.65 5.89 4.87
C VAL A 57 14.24 6.53 6.12
N GLY A 58 15.39 6.08 6.60
CA GLY A 58 16.06 6.64 7.78
C GLY A 58 16.40 8.12 7.63
N VAL A 59 16.91 8.56 6.46
CA VAL A 59 17.13 10.00 6.21
C VAL A 59 15.79 10.75 6.15
N GLY A 60 14.77 10.16 5.53
CA GLY A 60 13.44 10.75 5.41
C GLY A 60 12.80 10.99 6.78
N GLU A 61 12.89 10.03 7.69
CA GLU A 61 12.45 10.14 9.09
C GLU A 61 13.23 11.23 9.83
N SER A 62 14.56 11.25 9.68
CA SER A 62 15.42 12.23 10.36
C SER A 62 15.09 13.67 9.95
N VAL A 63 14.81 13.92 8.67
CA VAL A 63 14.51 15.28 8.17
C VAL A 63 13.04 15.66 8.28
N ALA A 64 12.16 14.70 8.62
CA ALA A 64 10.73 14.91 8.81
C ALA A 64 10.42 15.79 10.03
N GLU A 65 11.27 15.74 11.06
CA GLU A 65 11.13 16.49 12.32
C GLU A 65 9.73 16.28 12.93
N GLU A 66 9.03 17.35 13.34
CA GLU A 66 7.68 17.29 13.91
C GLU A 66 6.59 16.90 12.91
N PHE A 67 6.90 16.82 11.61
CA PHE A 67 5.93 16.54 10.56
C PHE A 67 5.78 15.04 10.26
N LEU A 68 6.59 14.18 10.87
CA LEU A 68 6.47 12.72 10.72
C LEU A 68 5.12 12.23 11.29
N VAL A 69 4.39 11.44 10.51
CA VAL A 69 3.17 10.75 10.95
C VAL A 69 3.46 9.28 11.22
N ASP A 70 3.96 8.57 10.23
CA ASP A 70 4.22 7.14 10.27
C ASP A 70 5.24 6.78 9.18
N SER A 71 5.93 5.66 9.36
CA SER A 71 6.91 5.15 8.40
C SER A 71 7.01 3.63 8.49
N ILE A 72 7.28 2.99 7.36
CA ILE A 72 7.46 1.55 7.25
C ILE A 72 8.56 1.19 6.27
N VAL A 73 9.20 0.06 6.53
CA VAL A 73 10.03 -0.66 5.57
C VAL A 73 9.58 -2.12 5.56
N ILE A 74 9.22 -2.63 4.38
CA ILE A 74 8.86 -4.04 4.21
C ILE A 74 9.92 -4.69 3.31
N PRO A 75 10.72 -5.64 3.85
CA PRO A 75 11.65 -6.40 3.04
C PRO A 75 10.89 -7.40 2.16
N ASN A 76 11.42 -7.65 0.96
CA ASN A 76 10.91 -8.66 0.03
C ASN A 76 9.40 -8.51 -0.24
N VAL A 77 8.93 -7.32 -0.57
CA VAL A 77 7.51 -7.08 -0.86
C VAL A 77 7.08 -7.82 -2.12
N SER A 78 5.83 -8.28 -2.16
CA SER A 78 5.24 -8.83 -3.38
C SER A 78 5.37 -7.82 -4.53
N PRO A 79 5.95 -8.21 -5.69
CA PRO A 79 6.13 -7.29 -6.82
C PRO A 79 4.84 -6.67 -7.33
N GLU A 80 3.69 -7.32 -7.11
CA GLU A 80 2.40 -6.81 -7.58
C GLU A 80 1.83 -5.68 -6.70
N VAL A 81 2.43 -5.41 -5.53
CA VAL A 81 2.06 -4.23 -4.70
C VAL A 81 2.35 -2.93 -5.44
N PHE A 82 3.46 -2.86 -6.18
CA PHE A 82 3.87 -1.64 -6.88
C PHE A 82 2.86 -1.19 -7.95
N PRO A 83 2.48 -2.04 -8.94
CA PRO A 83 1.46 -1.67 -9.92
C PRO A 83 0.09 -1.43 -9.26
N ALA A 84 -0.21 -2.09 -8.14
CA ALA A 84 -1.47 -1.86 -7.41
C ALA A 84 -1.52 -0.44 -6.81
N ILE A 85 -0.41 0.06 -6.28
CA ILE A 85 -0.29 1.44 -5.77
C ILE A 85 -0.41 2.46 -6.90
N THR A 86 0.20 2.18 -8.05
CA THR A 86 0.21 3.12 -9.20
C THR A 86 -1.02 3.01 -10.10
N GLY A 87 -1.94 2.08 -9.82
CA GLY A 87 -3.14 1.85 -10.63
C GLY A 87 -2.84 1.30 -12.03
N THR A 88 -1.78 0.50 -12.18
CA THR A 88 -1.31 -0.05 -13.47
C THR A 88 -1.40 -1.58 -13.53
N THR A 89 -2.19 -2.18 -12.66
CA THR A 89 -2.54 -3.60 -12.67
C THR A 89 -3.42 -3.96 -13.87
N ILE A 90 -3.20 -5.15 -14.41
CA ILE A 90 -4.02 -5.72 -15.49
C ILE A 90 -4.35 -7.16 -15.10
N PRO A 91 -5.48 -7.42 -14.40
CA PRO A 91 -5.87 -8.78 -14.03
C PRO A 91 -6.31 -9.56 -15.26
N ASP A 92 -6.00 -10.87 -15.31
CA ASP A 92 -6.42 -11.72 -16.44
C ASP A 92 -7.93 -11.91 -16.46
N ARG A 93 -8.51 -12.12 -15.27
CA ARG A 93 -9.96 -12.28 -15.08
C ARG A 93 -10.36 -11.96 -13.65
N ILE A 94 -11.46 -11.24 -13.51
CA ILE A 94 -12.06 -10.96 -12.20
C ILE A 94 -13.17 -11.99 -11.94
N GLN A 95 -13.02 -12.73 -10.84
CA GLN A 95 -13.95 -13.77 -10.40
C GLN A 95 -14.55 -13.43 -9.03
N ALA A 96 -13.97 -13.96 -7.95
CA ALA A 96 -14.29 -13.49 -6.61
C ALA A 96 -13.55 -12.18 -6.34
N LEU A 97 -14.16 -11.29 -5.56
CA LEU A 97 -13.58 -10.00 -5.18
C LEU A 97 -13.33 -9.97 -3.68
N GLY A 98 -12.09 -9.72 -3.30
CA GLY A 98 -11.71 -9.34 -1.94
C GLY A 98 -11.63 -7.83 -1.83
N ILE A 99 -12.16 -7.29 -0.74
CA ILE A 99 -12.08 -5.87 -0.40
C ILE A 99 -11.66 -5.78 1.06
N ILE A 100 -10.62 -4.99 1.35
CA ILE A 100 -10.22 -4.70 2.73
C ILE A 100 -9.89 -3.23 2.88
N GLU A 101 -10.28 -2.62 3.99
CA GLU A 101 -10.17 -1.19 4.25
C GLU A 101 -9.53 -0.92 5.62
N PHE A 102 -8.59 0.03 5.68
CA PHE A 102 -7.90 0.43 6.90
C PHE A 102 -7.89 1.96 7.09
N PHE A 103 -7.82 2.40 8.36
CA PHE A 103 -7.62 3.81 8.71
C PHE A 103 -6.16 4.30 8.53
N SER A 104 -5.21 3.40 8.33
CA SER A 104 -3.77 3.70 8.19
C SER A 104 -3.27 3.30 6.81
N LEU A 105 -2.63 4.24 6.12
CA LEU A 105 -2.04 4.03 4.79
C LEU A 105 -0.86 3.04 4.86
N ALA A 106 0.02 3.19 5.84
CA ALA A 106 1.15 2.30 6.05
C ALA A 106 0.69 0.87 6.39
N THR A 107 -0.32 0.72 7.25
CA THR A 107 -0.87 -0.60 7.58
C THR A 107 -1.47 -1.29 6.36
N MET A 108 -2.08 -0.54 5.43
CA MET A 108 -2.59 -1.11 4.19
C MET A 108 -1.49 -1.71 3.31
N VAL A 109 -0.34 -1.04 3.17
CA VAL A 109 0.77 -1.59 2.38
C VAL A 109 1.27 -2.91 2.98
N ILE A 110 1.36 -3.00 4.31
CA ILE A 110 1.71 -4.25 5.01
C ILE A 110 0.64 -5.33 4.76
N ALA A 111 -0.64 -4.96 4.86
CA ALA A 111 -1.74 -5.89 4.64
C ALA A 111 -1.76 -6.40 3.19
N ALA A 112 -1.59 -5.54 2.20
CA ALA A 112 -1.57 -5.91 0.79
C ALA A 112 -0.44 -6.89 0.47
N ASP A 113 0.77 -6.67 1.01
CA ASP A 113 1.88 -7.61 0.89
C ASP A 113 1.54 -8.97 1.51
N ALA A 114 1.00 -8.98 2.73
CA ALA A 114 0.61 -10.21 3.41
C ALA A 114 -0.50 -10.97 2.65
N ILE A 115 -1.48 -10.26 2.10
CA ILE A 115 -2.57 -10.80 1.29
C ILE A 115 -2.02 -11.50 0.06
N LEU A 116 -1.20 -10.81 -0.73
CA LEU A 116 -0.65 -11.33 -1.98
C LEU A 116 0.34 -12.49 -1.78
N LYS A 117 0.91 -12.62 -0.57
CA LYS A 117 1.76 -13.77 -0.20
C LYS A 117 0.97 -14.97 0.34
N ALA A 118 -0.29 -14.80 0.70
CA ALA A 118 -1.07 -15.83 1.38
C ALA A 118 -1.69 -16.86 0.43
N ALA A 119 -1.99 -16.47 -0.82
CA ALA A 119 -2.61 -17.31 -1.82
C ALA A 119 -2.36 -16.78 -3.24
N GLU A 120 -2.73 -17.55 -4.26
CA GLU A 120 -2.72 -17.09 -5.66
C GLU A 120 -3.84 -16.06 -5.87
N LEU A 121 -3.46 -14.79 -5.90
CA LEU A 121 -4.35 -13.63 -6.00
C LEU A 121 -3.77 -12.63 -6.99
N GLN A 122 -4.64 -11.88 -7.68
CA GLN A 122 -4.25 -10.77 -8.55
C GLN A 122 -4.76 -9.45 -7.96
N PRO A 123 -3.91 -8.44 -7.74
CA PRO A 123 -4.35 -7.15 -7.25
C PRO A 123 -5.15 -6.39 -8.32
N LEU A 124 -6.14 -5.62 -7.86
CA LEU A 124 -6.92 -4.72 -8.70
C LEU A 124 -6.53 -3.27 -8.41
N GLU A 125 -6.71 -2.80 -7.18
CA GLU A 125 -6.35 -1.42 -6.81
C GLU A 125 -5.92 -1.36 -5.34
N LEU A 126 -4.83 -0.64 -5.07
CA LEU A 126 -4.42 -0.25 -3.72
C LEU A 126 -4.49 1.28 -3.61
N ARG A 127 -5.60 1.81 -3.10
CA ARG A 127 -5.82 3.26 -2.98
C ARG A 127 -5.38 3.78 -1.62
N LEU A 128 -4.44 4.73 -1.62
CA LEU A 128 -3.87 5.35 -0.42
C LEU A 128 -4.37 6.80 -0.24
N GLY A 129 -5.39 7.01 0.60
CA GLY A 129 -5.70 8.32 1.21
C GLY A 129 -6.40 9.38 0.35
N THR A 130 -6.30 9.35 -0.97
CA THR A 130 -6.88 10.39 -1.84
C THR A 130 -8.40 10.25 -1.98
N GLY A 131 -9.14 11.23 -1.48
CA GLY A 131 -10.62 11.23 -1.48
C GLY A 131 -11.27 10.33 -0.44
N LEU A 132 -10.48 9.73 0.47
CA LEU A 132 -10.94 8.69 1.40
C LEU A 132 -10.97 9.13 2.88
N GLY A 133 -10.72 10.41 3.17
CA GLY A 133 -10.67 10.91 4.54
C GLY A 133 -9.54 10.30 5.39
N GLY A 134 -8.39 10.03 4.77
CA GLY A 134 -7.23 9.42 5.43
C GLY A 134 -7.23 7.89 5.48
N LYS A 135 -8.29 7.25 4.98
CA LYS A 135 -8.37 5.80 4.87
C LYS A 135 -7.67 5.27 3.62
N SER A 136 -7.53 3.96 3.56
CA SER A 136 -7.05 3.22 2.40
C SER A 136 -7.86 1.95 2.21
N PHE A 137 -7.94 1.47 0.98
CA PHE A 137 -8.50 0.15 0.69
C PHE A 137 -7.65 -0.58 -0.34
N PHE A 138 -7.77 -1.91 -0.34
CA PHE A 138 -7.16 -2.79 -1.32
C PHE A 138 -8.21 -3.75 -1.86
N THR A 139 -8.29 -3.83 -3.19
CA THR A 139 -9.13 -4.79 -3.92
C THR A 139 -8.26 -5.77 -4.68
N PHE A 140 -8.69 -7.03 -4.70
CA PHE A 140 -7.95 -8.13 -5.34
C PHE A 140 -8.92 -9.23 -5.75
N THR A 141 -8.50 -10.08 -6.70
CA THR A 141 -9.32 -11.15 -7.25
C THR A 141 -8.59 -12.50 -7.26
N GLY A 142 -9.35 -13.57 -7.39
CA GLY A 142 -8.90 -14.95 -7.44
C GLY A 142 -10.09 -15.91 -7.27
N ASP A 143 -9.80 -17.18 -7.00
CA ASP A 143 -10.84 -18.13 -6.59
C ASP A 143 -11.36 -17.78 -5.19
N VAL A 144 -12.61 -18.13 -4.89
CA VAL A 144 -13.27 -17.77 -3.62
C VAL A 144 -12.46 -18.18 -2.39
N ALA A 145 -11.85 -19.36 -2.41
CA ALA A 145 -11.02 -19.86 -1.31
C ALA A 145 -9.70 -19.07 -1.15
N ALA A 146 -9.07 -18.69 -2.27
CA ALA A 146 -7.88 -17.85 -2.26
C ALA A 146 -8.21 -16.45 -1.71
N VAL A 147 -9.32 -15.85 -2.17
CA VAL A 147 -9.79 -14.55 -1.69
C VAL A 147 -10.08 -14.59 -0.19
N GLN A 148 -10.75 -15.63 0.30
CA GLN A 148 -11.00 -15.80 1.74
C GLN A 148 -9.69 -15.90 2.53
N THR A 149 -8.71 -16.64 2.02
CA THR A 149 -7.38 -16.80 2.64
C THR A 149 -6.64 -15.46 2.70
N GLY A 150 -6.67 -14.69 1.61
CA GLY A 150 -6.14 -13.34 1.55
C GLY A 150 -6.77 -12.43 2.60
N ILE A 151 -8.10 -12.37 2.66
CA ILE A 151 -8.82 -11.56 3.66
C ILE A 151 -8.42 -11.92 5.10
N GLU A 152 -8.27 -13.20 5.43
CA GLU A 152 -7.84 -13.60 6.77
C GLU A 152 -6.38 -13.20 7.05
N ALA A 153 -5.48 -13.27 6.06
CA ALA A 153 -4.12 -12.75 6.19
C ALA A 153 -4.09 -11.23 6.43
N GLY A 154 -4.90 -10.47 5.69
CA GLY A 154 -5.06 -9.02 5.89
C GLY A 154 -5.63 -8.67 7.27
N LYS A 155 -6.66 -9.38 7.72
CA LYS A 155 -7.23 -9.22 9.08
C LYS A 155 -6.21 -9.56 10.18
N ALA A 156 -5.31 -10.52 9.95
CA ALA A 156 -4.26 -10.85 10.91
C ALA A 156 -3.30 -9.68 11.15
N VAL A 157 -2.99 -8.88 10.12
CA VAL A 157 -2.21 -7.64 10.25
C VAL A 157 -2.96 -6.62 11.13
N ALA A 158 -4.27 -6.51 10.97
CA ALA A 158 -5.09 -5.61 11.78
C ALA A 158 -5.06 -5.93 13.28
N LYS A 159 -4.99 -7.21 13.66
CA LYS A 159 -4.93 -7.62 15.08
C LYS A 159 -3.67 -7.08 15.79
N GLN A 160 -2.61 -6.79 15.04
CA GLN A 160 -1.35 -6.28 15.59
C GLN A 160 -1.33 -4.75 15.68
N LYS A 161 -1.95 -4.06 14.72
CA LYS A 161 -1.85 -2.58 14.59
C LYS A 161 -3.16 -1.80 14.81
N GLY A 162 -4.31 -2.48 14.95
CA GLY A 162 -5.57 -1.87 15.44
C GLY A 162 -6.29 -0.90 14.49
N MET A 163 -6.26 -1.13 13.17
CA MET A 163 -6.67 -0.13 12.17
C MET A 163 -7.65 -0.61 11.09
N LEU A 164 -8.25 -1.79 11.22
CA LEU A 164 -9.22 -2.31 10.24
C LEU A 164 -10.52 -1.52 10.30
N VAL A 165 -11.00 -1.07 9.14
CA VAL A 165 -12.34 -0.50 9.00
C VAL A 165 -13.34 -1.63 8.72
N ASN A 166 -13.15 -2.34 7.61
CA ASN A 166 -13.96 -3.50 7.24
C ASN A 166 -13.23 -4.41 6.25
N ALA A 167 -13.76 -5.62 6.04
CA ALA A 167 -13.30 -6.57 5.03
C ALA A 167 -14.48 -7.38 4.48
N GLU A 168 -14.59 -7.49 3.15
CA GLU A 168 -15.69 -8.17 2.47
C GLU A 168 -15.17 -9.13 1.40
N VAL A 169 -15.94 -10.21 1.17
CA VAL A 169 -15.72 -11.17 0.09
C VAL A 169 -16.98 -11.25 -0.76
N ILE A 170 -16.84 -11.04 -2.07
CA ILE A 170 -17.91 -11.26 -3.04
C ILE A 170 -17.53 -12.49 -3.87
N PRO A 171 -18.15 -13.66 -3.64
CA PRO A 171 -17.77 -14.90 -4.33
C PRO A 171 -17.93 -14.86 -5.85
N SER A 172 -18.88 -14.06 -6.34
CA SER A 172 -19.15 -13.85 -7.76
C SER A 172 -19.57 -12.40 -7.97
N VAL A 173 -18.63 -11.53 -8.33
CA VAL A 173 -18.92 -10.11 -8.56
C VAL A 173 -19.69 -9.92 -9.87
N SER A 174 -20.61 -8.98 -9.90
CA SER A 174 -21.36 -8.63 -11.12
C SER A 174 -20.45 -7.92 -12.12
N ASN A 175 -20.46 -8.35 -13.39
CA ASN A 175 -19.70 -7.67 -14.47
C ASN A 175 -20.05 -6.17 -14.57
N ARG A 176 -21.30 -5.80 -14.27
CA ARG A 176 -21.74 -4.39 -14.27
C ARG A 176 -21.04 -3.55 -13.20
N LEU A 177 -20.63 -4.18 -12.09
CA LEU A 177 -19.87 -3.50 -11.03
C LEU A 177 -18.38 -3.47 -11.38
N VAL A 178 -17.85 -4.54 -11.98
CA VAL A 178 -16.43 -4.63 -12.36
C VAL A 178 -15.99 -3.45 -13.22
N GLU A 179 -16.83 -3.01 -14.16
CA GLU A 179 -16.59 -1.84 -15.01
C GLU A 179 -16.42 -0.53 -14.23
N SER A 180 -16.87 -0.46 -12.97
CA SER A 180 -16.81 0.72 -12.11
C SER A 180 -15.79 0.60 -10.97
N LEU A 181 -15.04 -0.50 -10.89
CA LEU A 181 -14.02 -0.70 -9.83
C LEU A 181 -12.70 0.03 -10.11
N PHE A 182 -12.56 0.66 -11.29
CA PHE A 182 -11.35 1.34 -11.76
C PHE A 182 -11.65 2.80 -12.11
#